data_AF-A0A5R8PCC6-F1
#
_entry.id   AF-A0A5R8PCC6-F1
#
_cell.length_a   1.000
_cell.length_b   1.000
_cell.length_c   1.000
_cell.angle_alpha   90.00
_cell.angle_beta   90.00
_cell.angle_gamma   90.00
#
_symmetry.space_group_name_H-M   'P 1'
#
loop_
_entity.id
_entity.type
_entity.pdbx_description
1 polymer ?
#
loop_
_entity_poly.entity_id
_entity_poly.type
_entity_poly.pdbx_seq_one_letter_code
_entity_poly.pdbx_strand_id
1 'polypeptide(L)'
;MPRRCTSTAHRAAVSATESMNSSGLRPVKSERRAQMTSPRRADNEAIVLDPSQAHSGRIHDVLLGAGKDAYLVDLEAGHKLITHSRAFLVAARATRLWLLRAVRYLASEQLVRQFVELGSGYPCSPNLHEVARNCAPTARMVYVDHDPVVAAHGRVFLADEQTEFVHADLSDTDALVTEITAAMDPSEPIAVCLSFVAEFLPDPGMVVDAVTTMLPSGSFLALSHITRDADPGPVDRAADIYTGFGIEFRSRSRDEVAALLAGYDLVEPGLVAPHRWWSPHDVDQRRARNLGWEPPQADDLCCRAAVGRLR
;
A
#
# COMPACT_ATOMS: atom_id res chain seq x y z
N MET A 1 23.32 1.79 51.36
CA MET A 1 23.37 3.26 51.46
C MET A 1 24.34 3.81 50.43
N PRO A 2 23.90 4.71 49.54
CA PRO A 2 24.75 5.79 49.07
C PRO A 2 24.10 7.16 49.33
N ARG A 3 24.97 8.17 49.44
CA ARG A 3 24.73 9.52 49.96
C ARG A 3 24.16 10.48 48.91
N ARG A 4 23.38 11.45 49.41
CA ARG A 4 22.91 12.66 48.71
C ARG A 4 24.04 13.68 48.54
N CYS A 5 23.98 14.46 47.47
CA CYS A 5 24.57 15.81 47.43
C CYS A 5 23.60 16.76 46.71
N THR A 6 23.26 17.86 47.39
CA THR A 6 22.39 18.96 46.99
C THR A 6 23.18 20.07 46.30
N SER A 7 22.54 20.83 45.41
CA SER A 7 23.05 22.09 44.86
C SER A 7 21.95 23.16 44.93
N THR A 8 22.34 24.37 45.35
CA THR A 8 21.46 25.50 45.69
C THR A 8 21.88 26.76 44.89
N ALA A 9 20.87 27.45 44.37
CA ALA A 9 20.72 28.79 43.78
C ALA A 9 21.75 29.94 43.96
N HIS A 10 21.82 30.86 42.97
CA HIS A 10 21.69 32.35 43.10
C HIS A 10 21.70 33.07 41.71
N ARG A 11 20.71 33.94 41.36
CA ARG A 11 20.67 35.45 41.40
C ARG A 11 21.75 36.16 40.57
N ALA A 12 21.59 37.31 39.88
CA ALA A 12 20.52 38.29 39.62
C ALA A 12 21.02 39.27 38.50
N ALA A 13 20.13 40.15 38.03
CA ALA A 13 20.26 41.12 36.92
C ALA A 13 21.15 42.36 37.15
N VAL A 14 21.54 43.08 36.08
CA VAL A 14 21.79 44.54 36.03
C VAL A 14 21.49 45.10 34.62
N SER A 15 20.89 46.30 34.58
CA SER A 15 20.57 47.11 33.38
C SER A 15 21.62 48.22 33.14
N ALA A 16 21.78 48.70 31.91
CA ALA A 16 22.33 50.05 31.65
C ALA A 16 21.82 50.63 30.32
N THR A 17 21.48 51.91 30.37
CA THR A 17 20.99 52.85 29.35
C THR A 17 22.14 53.61 28.67
N GLU A 18 22.02 53.99 27.39
CA GLU A 18 22.12 55.39 26.87
C GLU A 18 22.36 55.53 25.33
N SER A 19 21.46 56.29 24.72
CA SER A 19 21.50 57.26 23.60
C SER A 19 22.49 57.24 22.42
N MET A 20 21.86 57.46 21.24
CA MET A 20 22.23 58.32 20.10
C MET A 20 23.39 57.92 19.18
N ASN A 21 23.04 57.55 17.93
CA ASN A 21 23.62 58.25 16.77
C ASN A 21 22.70 58.16 15.53
N SER A 22 22.37 59.31 14.96
CA SER A 22 21.61 59.48 13.74
C SER A 22 22.56 59.73 12.57
N SER A 23 22.66 58.80 11.62
CA SER A 23 23.19 59.12 10.29
C SER A 23 22.75 58.11 9.23
N GLY A 24 22.07 58.67 8.22
CA GLY A 24 21.92 58.24 6.83
C GLY A 24 22.10 56.77 6.44
N LEU A 25 20.98 56.12 6.10
CA LEU A 25 20.94 55.19 4.97
C LEU A 25 19.61 55.36 4.21
N ARG A 26 19.72 55.72 2.93
CA ARG A 26 18.62 55.65 1.96
C ARG A 26 18.35 54.17 1.66
N PRO A 27 17.10 53.67 1.72
CA PRO A 27 16.83 52.32 1.29
C PRO A 27 16.72 52.29 -0.25
N VAL A 28 17.62 51.53 -0.88
CA VAL A 28 17.49 51.07 -2.26
C VAL A 28 16.32 50.09 -2.29
N LYS A 29 15.28 50.40 -3.06
CA LYS A 29 14.16 49.48 -3.32
C LYS A 29 14.70 48.23 -4.02
N SER A 30 14.64 47.09 -3.35
CA SER A 30 14.80 45.77 -3.96
C SER A 30 13.45 45.05 -3.94
N GLU A 31 12.66 45.26 -4.98
CA GLU A 31 11.48 44.44 -5.24
C GLU A 31 11.94 43.14 -5.94
N ARG A 32 12.19 42.10 -5.14
CA ARG A 32 12.02 40.72 -5.59
C ARG A 32 11.08 40.02 -4.61
N ARG A 33 9.79 40.22 -4.87
CA ARG A 33 8.71 39.48 -4.21
C ARG A 33 8.77 38.05 -4.75
N ALA A 34 9.33 37.14 -3.97
CA ALA A 34 9.21 35.71 -4.23
C ALA A 34 7.72 35.36 -4.30
N GLN A 35 7.30 34.82 -5.44
CA GLN A 35 5.97 34.25 -5.60
C GLN A 35 5.88 33.00 -4.72
N MET A 36 5.26 33.14 -3.55
CA MET A 36 4.66 32.03 -2.84
C MET A 36 3.62 31.41 -3.78
N THR A 37 3.96 30.28 -4.38
CA THR A 37 2.99 29.43 -5.05
C THR A 37 2.00 28.95 -4.00
N SER A 38 0.73 29.30 -4.22
CA SER A 38 -0.40 28.93 -3.38
C SER A 38 -0.46 27.41 -3.21
N PRO A 39 -0.84 26.87 -2.03
CA PRO A 39 -1.14 25.45 -1.92
C PRO A 39 -2.31 25.12 -2.86
N ARG A 40 -2.19 24.00 -3.58
CA ARG A 40 -3.28 23.41 -4.36
C ARG A 40 -4.51 23.30 -3.45
N ARG A 41 -5.65 23.84 -3.90
CA ARG A 41 -6.93 23.66 -3.22
C ARG A 41 -7.21 22.17 -3.15
N ALA A 42 -7.13 21.59 -1.96
CA ALA A 42 -7.88 20.37 -1.67
C ALA A 42 -9.35 20.80 -1.68
N ASP A 43 -10.12 20.28 -2.63
CA ASP A 43 -11.57 20.35 -2.55
C ASP A 43 -11.97 19.56 -1.30
N ASN A 44 -12.24 20.31 -0.23
CA ASN A 44 -12.58 19.78 1.08
C ASN A 44 -14.07 19.41 1.09
N GLU A 45 -14.47 18.49 0.21
CA GLU A 45 -15.70 17.75 0.43
C GLU A 45 -15.55 17.03 1.77
N ALA A 46 -16.50 17.28 2.68
CA ALA A 46 -16.47 16.64 3.98
C ALA A 46 -16.58 15.13 3.76
N ILE A 47 -15.46 14.42 3.93
CA ILE A 47 -15.41 12.97 3.90
C ILE A 47 -16.40 12.46 4.95
N VAL A 48 -17.52 11.88 4.50
CA VAL A 48 -18.52 11.28 5.38
C VAL A 48 -18.06 9.87 5.70
N LEU A 49 -17.73 9.62 6.97
CA LEU A 49 -17.41 8.29 7.45
C LEU A 49 -18.71 7.60 7.89
N ASP A 50 -19.07 6.49 7.25
CA ASP A 50 -20.16 5.63 7.68
C ASP A 50 -19.61 4.38 8.39
N PRO A 51 -19.72 4.30 9.74
CA PRO A 51 -19.22 3.16 10.48
C PRO A 51 -20.10 1.91 10.39
N SER A 52 -21.27 2.01 9.76
CA SER A 52 -22.16 0.87 9.50
C SER A 52 -21.87 0.17 8.17
N GLN A 53 -21.06 0.79 7.30
CA GLN A 53 -20.65 0.24 6.02
C GLN A 53 -19.30 -0.49 6.13
N ALA A 54 -19.30 -1.77 5.74
CA ALA A 54 -18.08 -2.57 5.70
C ALA A 54 -17.17 -2.15 4.54
N HIS A 55 -15.86 -2.25 4.74
CA HIS A 55 -14.86 -1.95 3.71
C HIS A 55 -13.84 -3.09 3.58
N SER A 56 -13.52 -3.48 2.34
CA SER A 56 -12.64 -4.61 2.05
C SER A 56 -11.24 -4.46 2.66
N GLY A 57 -10.67 -3.24 2.64
CA GLY A 57 -9.36 -2.94 3.24
C GLY A 57 -9.34 -3.13 4.77
N ARG A 58 -10.42 -2.73 5.47
CA ARG A 58 -10.58 -2.94 6.93
C ARG A 58 -10.75 -4.41 7.26
N ILE A 59 -11.57 -5.14 6.48
CA ILE A 59 -11.75 -6.58 6.62
C ILE A 59 -10.41 -7.30 6.40
N HIS A 60 -9.64 -6.91 5.38
CA HIS A 60 -8.34 -7.51 5.11
C HIS A 60 -7.36 -7.31 6.29
N ASP A 61 -7.36 -6.14 6.95
CA ASP A 61 -6.57 -5.91 8.17
C ASP A 61 -6.93 -6.89 9.31
N VAL A 62 -8.21 -7.25 9.44
CA VAL A 62 -8.69 -8.29 10.38
C VAL A 62 -8.13 -9.67 10.00
N LEU A 63 -8.11 -10.03 8.70
CA LEU A 63 -7.55 -11.31 8.23
C LEU A 63 -6.03 -11.41 8.50
N LEU A 64 -5.33 -10.28 8.38
CA LEU A 64 -3.90 -10.18 8.71
C LEU A 64 -3.63 -10.15 10.22
N GLY A 65 -4.67 -9.98 11.04
CA GLY A 65 -4.62 -10.16 12.50
C GLY A 65 -4.34 -8.89 13.30
N ALA A 66 -4.40 -7.70 12.68
CA ALA A 66 -4.35 -6.44 13.41
C ALA A 66 -5.78 -6.01 13.80
N GLY A 67 -6.62 -5.67 12.82
CA GLY A 67 -8.04 -5.38 12.97
C GLY A 67 -8.39 -4.25 13.94
N LYS A 68 -7.40 -3.47 14.39
CA LYS A 68 -7.52 -2.58 15.56
C LYS A 68 -8.39 -1.35 15.30
N ASP A 69 -8.38 -0.89 14.04
CA ASP A 69 -9.11 0.30 13.58
C ASP A 69 -10.32 -0.07 12.70
N ALA A 70 -10.64 -1.37 12.63
CA ALA A 70 -11.81 -1.89 11.92
C ALA A 70 -13.09 -1.61 12.72
N TYR A 71 -14.20 -1.32 12.04
CA TYR A 71 -15.49 -1.14 12.71
C TYR A 71 -16.15 -2.48 13.02
N LEU A 72 -17.22 -2.45 13.83
CA LEU A 72 -17.92 -3.67 14.26
C LEU A 72 -18.41 -4.51 13.07
N VAL A 73 -18.87 -3.85 12.00
CA VAL A 73 -19.32 -4.53 10.78
C VAL A 73 -18.16 -5.23 10.04
N ASP A 74 -16.98 -4.61 10.01
CA ASP A 74 -15.77 -5.17 9.41
C ASP A 74 -15.26 -6.38 10.22
N LEU A 75 -15.27 -6.25 11.56
CA LEU A 75 -14.91 -7.32 12.48
C LEU A 75 -15.84 -8.51 12.34
N GLU A 76 -17.15 -8.28 12.19
CA GLU A 76 -18.12 -9.35 11.96
C GLU A 76 -17.85 -10.10 10.66
N ALA A 77 -17.61 -9.37 9.56
CA ALA A 77 -17.27 -9.96 8.27
C ALA A 77 -15.95 -10.75 8.33
N GLY A 78 -14.90 -10.15 8.90
CA GLY A 78 -13.59 -10.78 9.09
C GLY A 78 -13.67 -12.05 9.93
N HIS A 79 -14.40 -12.06 11.04
CA HIS A 79 -14.60 -13.25 11.86
C HIS A 79 -15.37 -14.35 11.13
N LYS A 80 -16.38 -13.99 10.33
CA LYS A 80 -17.09 -14.96 9.48
C LYS A 80 -16.16 -15.60 8.47
N LEU A 81 -15.29 -14.82 7.81
CA LEU A 81 -14.29 -15.33 6.87
C LEU A 81 -13.28 -16.27 7.56
N ILE A 82 -12.74 -15.86 8.71
CA ILE A 82 -11.79 -16.67 9.50
C ILE A 82 -12.43 -18.00 9.91
N THR A 83 -13.69 -17.98 10.33
CA THR A 83 -14.40 -19.16 10.85
C THR A 83 -14.83 -20.11 9.74
N HIS A 84 -15.34 -19.58 8.62
CA HIS A 84 -16.02 -20.39 7.60
C HIS A 84 -15.19 -20.59 6.32
N SER A 85 -14.07 -19.87 6.17
CA SER A 85 -13.22 -19.93 4.98
C SER A 85 -11.72 -19.90 5.32
N ARG A 86 -11.24 -20.94 6.00
CA ARG A 86 -9.81 -21.06 6.37
C ARG A 86 -8.88 -21.00 5.15
N ALA A 87 -9.24 -21.62 4.02
CA ALA A 87 -8.41 -21.58 2.82
C ALA A 87 -8.25 -20.14 2.27
N PHE A 88 -9.31 -19.33 2.34
CA PHE A 88 -9.26 -17.91 1.98
C PHE A 88 -8.34 -17.10 2.91
N LEU A 89 -8.44 -17.32 4.23
CA LEU A 89 -7.52 -16.72 5.20
C LEU A 89 -6.05 -17.07 4.90
N VAL A 90 -5.77 -18.33 4.60
CA VAL A 90 -4.43 -18.79 4.23
C VAL A 90 -3.97 -18.10 2.93
N ALA A 91 -4.85 -17.97 1.93
CA ALA A 91 -4.55 -17.29 0.68
C ALA A 91 -4.24 -15.80 0.89
N ALA A 92 -5.01 -15.08 1.71
CA ALA A 92 -4.77 -13.66 2.04
C ALA A 92 -3.36 -13.46 2.64
N ARG A 93 -3.02 -14.26 3.65
CA ARG A 93 -1.71 -14.19 4.33
C ARG A 93 -0.55 -14.61 3.40
N ALA A 94 -0.73 -15.67 2.62
CA ALA A 94 0.26 -16.11 1.65
C ALA A 94 0.51 -15.05 0.56
N THR A 95 -0.54 -14.35 0.15
CA THR A 95 -0.47 -13.24 -0.82
C THR A 95 0.27 -12.05 -0.24
N ARG A 96 0.02 -11.67 1.02
CA ARG A 96 0.82 -10.62 1.69
C ARG A 96 2.30 -10.97 1.72
N LEU A 97 2.65 -12.20 2.09
CA LEU A 97 4.05 -12.65 2.09
C LEU A 97 4.67 -12.63 0.68
N TRP A 98 3.90 -13.06 -0.33
CA TRP A 98 4.31 -13.00 -1.72
C TRP A 98 4.60 -11.57 -2.17
N LEU A 99 3.74 -10.62 -1.86
CA LEU A 99 3.91 -9.22 -2.27
C LEU A 99 5.21 -8.64 -1.69
N LEU A 100 5.52 -8.93 -0.43
CA LEU A 100 6.80 -8.54 0.18
C LEU A 100 8.01 -9.20 -0.51
N ARG A 101 7.87 -10.40 -1.08
CA ARG A 101 8.94 -11.02 -1.88
C ARG A 101 9.05 -10.40 -3.27
N ALA A 102 7.92 -10.14 -3.93
CA ALA A 102 7.88 -9.49 -5.23
C ALA A 102 8.54 -8.11 -5.18
N VAL A 103 8.21 -7.28 -4.18
CA VAL A 103 8.86 -5.97 -3.98
C VAL A 103 10.35 -6.10 -3.73
N ARG A 104 10.78 -7.05 -2.88
CA ARG A 104 12.21 -7.30 -2.65
C ARG A 104 12.92 -7.65 -3.95
N TYR A 105 12.37 -8.60 -4.72
CA TYR A 105 12.91 -9.02 -6.00
C TYR A 105 13.02 -7.86 -7.00
N LEU A 106 11.96 -7.04 -7.11
CA LEU A 106 11.94 -5.89 -8.00
C LEU A 106 12.99 -4.84 -7.59
N ALA A 107 13.16 -4.59 -6.30
CA ALA A 107 14.14 -3.65 -5.80
C ALA A 107 15.60 -4.15 -5.92
N SER A 108 15.85 -5.43 -5.61
CA SER A 108 17.21 -6.01 -5.57
C SER A 108 17.70 -6.52 -6.92
N GLU A 109 16.86 -7.26 -7.65
CA GLU A 109 17.26 -7.96 -8.88
C GLU A 109 16.92 -7.15 -10.14
N GLN A 110 15.76 -6.48 -10.15
CA GLN A 110 15.32 -5.66 -11.31
C GLN A 110 15.68 -4.18 -11.18
N LEU A 111 16.29 -3.80 -10.05
CA LEU A 111 16.76 -2.45 -9.77
C LEU A 111 15.69 -1.35 -9.88
N VAL A 112 14.42 -1.71 -9.69
CA VAL A 112 13.31 -0.75 -9.66
C VAL A 112 13.44 0.17 -8.44
N ARG A 113 13.13 1.47 -8.63
CA ARG A 113 13.20 2.50 -7.58
C ARG A 113 11.87 3.18 -7.32
N GLN A 114 10.84 2.92 -8.13
CA GLN A 114 9.53 3.56 -8.03
C GLN A 114 8.46 2.50 -7.94
N PHE A 115 7.62 2.59 -6.90
CA PHE A 115 6.60 1.59 -6.61
C PHE A 115 5.25 2.25 -6.40
N VAL A 116 4.19 1.62 -6.90
CA VAL A 116 2.80 2.00 -6.65
C VAL A 116 2.08 0.80 -6.05
N GLU A 117 1.42 0.95 -4.91
CA GLU A 117 0.51 -0.07 -4.38
C GLU A 117 -0.94 0.39 -4.55
N LEU A 118 -1.68 -0.30 -5.41
CA LEU A 118 -3.08 -0.05 -5.70
C LEU A 118 -3.96 -0.86 -4.74
N GLY A 119 -4.79 -0.17 -3.97
CA GLY A 119 -5.62 -0.78 -2.92
C GLY A 119 -4.76 -1.25 -1.74
N SER A 120 -3.95 -0.35 -1.19
CA SER A 120 -2.96 -0.69 -0.16
C SER A 120 -3.57 -1.26 1.13
N GLY A 121 -4.83 -0.92 1.42
CA GLY A 121 -5.44 -1.18 2.71
C GLY A 121 -4.64 -0.55 3.85
N TYR A 122 -4.85 -1.07 5.06
CA TYR A 122 -4.17 -0.56 6.24
C TYR A 122 -2.66 -0.82 6.23
N PRO A 123 -1.86 0.12 6.79
CA PRO A 123 -0.45 -0.11 7.08
C PRO A 123 -0.21 -1.42 7.84
N CYS A 124 0.53 -2.35 7.22
CA CYS A 124 0.85 -3.66 7.78
C CYS A 124 2.36 -3.89 7.70
N SER A 125 3.07 -3.64 8.80
CA SER A 125 4.53 -3.73 8.84
C SER A 125 5.03 -5.18 8.65
N PRO A 126 6.08 -5.42 7.85
CA PRO A 126 6.79 -4.41 7.06
C PRO A 126 5.95 -3.93 5.88
N ASN A 127 5.82 -2.61 5.74
CA ASN A 127 5.20 -1.96 4.61
C ASN A 127 6.08 -2.09 3.38
N LEU A 128 5.49 -1.96 2.18
CA LEU A 128 6.24 -2.18 0.94
C LEU A 128 7.45 -1.23 0.77
N HIS A 129 7.32 0.04 1.18
CA HIS A 129 8.43 0.99 1.11
C HIS A 129 9.58 0.59 2.05
N GLU A 130 9.29 0.02 3.23
CA GLU A 130 10.32 -0.51 4.14
C GLU A 130 11.08 -1.66 3.48
N VAL A 131 10.38 -2.56 2.79
CA VAL A 131 11.01 -3.66 2.04
C VAL A 131 11.85 -3.14 0.88
N ALA A 132 11.32 -2.23 0.07
CA ALA A 132 12.05 -1.67 -1.06
C ALA A 132 13.31 -0.92 -0.61
N ARG A 133 13.22 -0.11 0.45
CA ARG A 133 14.33 0.72 0.97
C ARG A 133 15.43 -0.08 1.65
N ASN A 134 15.11 -1.25 2.20
CA ASN A 134 16.12 -2.20 2.67
C ASN A 134 17.05 -2.68 1.54
N CYS A 135 16.61 -2.63 0.28
CA CYS A 135 17.43 -2.97 -0.89
C CYS A 135 17.95 -1.71 -1.63
N ALA A 136 17.15 -0.65 -1.68
CA ALA A 136 17.46 0.58 -2.39
C ALA A 136 16.98 1.80 -1.57
N PRO A 137 17.86 2.45 -0.78
CA PRO A 137 17.47 3.52 0.14
C PRO A 137 16.76 4.72 -0.49
N THR A 138 16.85 4.89 -1.81
CA THR A 138 16.19 5.95 -2.58
C THR A 138 14.83 5.54 -3.15
N ALA A 139 14.31 4.36 -2.80
CA ALA A 139 13.05 3.86 -3.34
C ALA A 139 11.88 4.75 -2.94
N ARG A 140 11.12 5.18 -3.96
CA ARG A 140 9.89 5.94 -3.84
C ARG A 140 8.69 5.01 -3.82
N MET A 141 7.65 5.40 -3.08
CA MET A 141 6.41 4.65 -2.96
C MET A 141 5.20 5.57 -3.06
N VAL A 142 4.19 5.16 -3.82
CA VAL A 142 2.85 5.74 -3.80
C VAL A 142 1.88 4.67 -3.35
N TYR A 143 1.19 4.91 -2.25
CA TYR A 143 0.07 4.08 -1.80
C TYR A 143 -1.24 4.71 -2.29
N VAL A 144 -2.15 3.88 -2.82
CA VAL A 144 -3.46 4.33 -3.28
C VAL A 144 -4.55 3.51 -2.60
N ASP A 145 -5.55 4.17 -2.03
CA ASP A 145 -6.78 3.52 -1.55
C ASP A 145 -7.96 4.49 -1.62
N HIS A 146 -9.17 3.96 -1.74
CA HIS A 146 -10.41 4.73 -1.82
C HIS A 146 -11.07 4.89 -0.44
N ASP A 147 -10.74 4.03 0.53
CA ASP A 147 -11.28 4.11 1.87
C ASP A 147 -10.70 5.34 2.59
N PRO A 148 -11.53 6.33 2.96
CA PRO A 148 -11.05 7.53 3.63
C PRO A 148 -10.37 7.29 4.98
N VAL A 149 -10.77 6.24 5.70
CA VAL A 149 -10.14 5.88 6.97
C VAL A 149 -8.75 5.33 6.70
N VAL A 150 -8.60 4.45 5.70
CA VAL A 150 -7.29 3.98 5.24
C VAL A 150 -6.41 5.16 4.83
N ALA A 151 -6.95 6.09 4.04
CA ALA A 151 -6.22 7.26 3.58
C ALA A 151 -5.76 8.18 4.72
N ALA A 152 -6.60 8.39 5.73
CA ALA A 152 -6.22 9.14 6.93
C ALA A 152 -5.06 8.47 7.68
N HIS A 153 -5.11 7.13 7.86
CA HIS A 153 -4.03 6.39 8.50
C HIS A 153 -2.75 6.39 7.66
N GLY A 154 -2.86 6.17 6.35
CA GLY A 154 -1.74 6.13 5.43
C GLY A 154 -0.96 7.45 5.39
N ARG A 155 -1.66 8.60 5.34
CA ARG A 155 -1.01 9.92 5.39
C ARG A 155 -0.26 10.18 6.70
N VAL A 156 -0.72 9.60 7.81
CA VAL A 156 -0.08 9.78 9.12
C VAL A 156 1.09 8.80 9.34
N PHE A 157 0.93 7.54 8.92
CA PHE A 157 1.87 6.48 9.27
C PHE A 157 2.87 6.13 8.16
N LEU A 158 2.57 6.44 6.89
CA LEU A 158 3.40 6.04 5.76
C LEU A 158 4.09 7.23 5.08
N ALA A 159 3.44 8.40 5.03
CA ALA A 159 3.94 9.52 4.23
C ALA A 159 5.25 10.11 4.76
N ASP A 160 6.19 10.32 3.84
CA ASP A 160 7.48 10.98 4.07
C ASP A 160 8.01 11.61 2.76
N GLU A 161 9.25 12.07 2.70
CA GLU A 161 9.82 12.71 1.50
C GLU A 161 9.85 11.81 0.24
N GLN A 162 9.74 10.49 0.41
CA GLN A 162 9.80 9.48 -0.65
C GLN A 162 8.58 8.56 -0.64
N THR A 163 7.58 8.81 0.21
CA THR A 163 6.34 8.05 0.28
C THR A 163 5.16 8.99 0.25
N GLU A 164 4.25 8.78 -0.69
CA GLU A 164 2.99 9.51 -0.79
C GLU A 164 1.79 8.58 -0.60
N PHE A 165 0.69 9.13 -0.11
CA PHE A 165 -0.60 8.45 -0.03
C PHE A 165 -1.65 9.23 -0.82
N VAL A 166 -2.17 8.59 -1.86
CA VAL A 166 -3.23 9.10 -2.74
C VAL A 166 -4.57 8.50 -2.33
N HIS A 167 -5.57 9.36 -2.12
CA HIS A 167 -6.95 8.93 -1.87
C HIS A 167 -7.69 8.96 -3.21
N ALA A 168 -7.89 7.79 -3.83
CA ALA A 168 -8.52 7.68 -5.14
C ALA A 168 -9.27 6.35 -5.29
N ASP A 169 -10.36 6.37 -6.04
CA ASP A 169 -11.03 5.16 -6.53
C ASP A 169 -10.25 4.61 -7.73
N LEU A 170 -9.88 3.34 -7.67
CA LEU A 170 -9.14 2.68 -8.75
C LEU A 170 -9.97 2.55 -10.04
N SER A 171 -11.31 2.59 -9.92
CA SER A 171 -12.23 2.53 -11.06
C SER A 171 -12.31 3.86 -11.82
N ASP A 172 -11.92 4.98 -11.19
CA ASP A 172 -11.70 6.26 -11.89
C ASP A 172 -10.26 6.29 -12.44
N THR A 173 -10.07 5.60 -13.57
CA THR A 173 -8.74 5.38 -14.14
C THR A 173 -8.06 6.68 -14.59
N ASP A 174 -8.82 7.68 -15.00
CA ASP A 174 -8.26 8.97 -15.44
C ASP A 174 -7.69 9.74 -14.25
N ALA A 175 -8.43 9.80 -13.13
CA ALA A 175 -7.94 10.39 -11.89
C ALA A 175 -6.74 9.60 -11.35
N LEU A 176 -6.84 8.26 -11.32
CA LEU A 176 -5.77 7.37 -10.86
C LEU A 176 -4.46 7.60 -11.62
N VAL A 177 -4.51 7.59 -12.96
CA VAL A 177 -3.31 7.79 -13.80
C VAL A 177 -2.73 9.18 -13.61
N THR A 178 -3.58 10.20 -13.47
CA THR A 178 -3.15 11.59 -13.24
C THR A 178 -2.34 11.71 -11.95
N GLU A 179 -2.85 11.15 -10.84
CA GLU A 179 -2.18 11.19 -9.54
C GLU A 179 -0.87 10.40 -9.54
N ILE A 180 -0.85 9.18 -10.10
CA ILE A 180 0.37 8.36 -10.18
C ILE A 180 1.44 9.07 -11.02
N THR A 181 1.06 9.62 -12.17
CA THR A 181 2.00 10.30 -13.08
C THR A 181 2.57 11.57 -12.45
N ALA A 182 1.81 12.26 -11.60
CA ALA A 182 2.29 13.45 -10.91
C ALA A 182 3.34 13.13 -9.83
N ALA A 183 3.30 11.93 -9.26
CA ALA A 183 4.17 11.50 -8.16
C ALA A 183 5.42 10.72 -8.61
N MET A 184 5.46 10.25 -9.87
CA MET A 184 6.51 9.39 -10.40
C MET A 184 7.33 10.06 -11.52
N ASP A 185 8.58 9.64 -11.65
CA ASP A 185 9.44 9.98 -12.79
C ASP A 185 9.14 9.03 -13.97
N PRO A 186 8.53 9.50 -15.06
CA PRO A 186 8.18 8.66 -16.20
C PRO A 186 9.38 8.22 -17.03
N SER A 187 10.59 8.72 -16.73
CA SER A 187 11.83 8.30 -17.42
C SER A 187 12.47 7.04 -16.82
N GLU A 188 12.00 6.59 -15.65
CA GLU A 188 12.51 5.41 -14.96
C GLU A 188 11.42 4.33 -14.80
N PRO A 189 11.77 3.02 -14.79
CA PRO A 189 10.82 1.95 -14.57
C PRO A 189 10.03 2.08 -13.27
N ILE A 190 8.72 1.81 -13.34
CA ILE A 190 7.80 1.81 -12.20
C ILE A 190 7.26 0.38 -11.99
N ALA A 191 7.20 -0.08 -10.74
CA ALA A 191 6.52 -1.31 -10.37
C ALA A 191 5.15 -1.03 -9.76
N VAL A 192 4.09 -1.43 -10.46
CA VAL A 192 2.71 -1.37 -9.96
C VAL A 192 2.35 -2.68 -9.27
N CYS A 193 1.82 -2.60 -8.06
CA CYS A 193 1.37 -3.73 -7.26
C CYS A 193 -0.15 -3.69 -7.14
N LEU A 194 -0.85 -4.65 -7.75
CA LEU A 194 -2.30 -4.85 -7.66
C LEU A 194 -2.56 -6.22 -7.03
N SER A 195 -2.56 -6.27 -5.70
CA SER A 195 -2.51 -7.54 -4.98
C SER A 195 -3.68 -7.68 -4.00
N PHE A 196 -4.49 -8.72 -4.15
CA PHE A 196 -5.67 -8.98 -3.31
C PHE A 196 -6.72 -7.86 -3.38
N VAL A 197 -6.86 -7.27 -4.57
CA VAL A 197 -7.69 -6.08 -4.83
C VAL A 197 -8.56 -6.25 -6.07
N ALA A 198 -8.06 -6.91 -7.12
CA ALA A 198 -8.74 -7.05 -8.40
C ALA A 198 -10.09 -7.83 -8.31
N GLU A 199 -10.25 -8.67 -7.29
CA GLU A 199 -11.54 -9.30 -6.95
C GLU A 199 -12.64 -8.30 -6.54
N PHE A 200 -12.32 -7.08 -6.11
CA PHE A 200 -13.27 -6.05 -5.72
C PHE A 200 -13.54 -5.03 -6.84
N LEU A 201 -12.83 -5.14 -7.96
CA LEU A 201 -12.99 -4.24 -9.10
C LEU A 201 -14.05 -4.81 -10.06
N PRO A 202 -15.02 -3.99 -10.50
CA PRO A 202 -15.98 -4.39 -11.53
C PRO A 202 -15.28 -4.82 -12.82
N ASP A 203 -14.27 -4.04 -13.23
CA ASP A 203 -13.43 -4.30 -14.41
C ASP A 203 -11.95 -4.03 -14.09
N PRO A 204 -11.22 -5.02 -13.55
CA PRO A 204 -9.78 -4.89 -13.33
C PRO A 204 -8.98 -4.82 -14.64
N GLY A 205 -9.55 -5.26 -15.77
CA GLY A 205 -8.90 -5.14 -17.07
C GLY A 205 -8.71 -3.68 -17.45
N MET A 206 -9.78 -2.88 -17.31
CA MET A 206 -9.71 -1.43 -17.52
C MET A 206 -8.66 -0.74 -16.63
N VAL A 207 -8.57 -1.12 -15.35
CA VAL A 207 -7.55 -0.57 -14.43
C VAL A 207 -6.14 -0.98 -14.87
N VAL A 208 -5.92 -2.25 -15.18
CA VAL A 208 -4.63 -2.76 -15.65
C VAL A 208 -4.23 -2.10 -16.98
N ASP A 209 -5.14 -1.94 -17.92
CA ASP A 209 -4.87 -1.30 -19.22
C ASP A 209 -4.51 0.18 -19.06
N ALA A 210 -5.23 0.90 -18.20
CA ALA A 210 -4.97 2.32 -17.92
C ALA A 210 -3.58 2.52 -17.30
N VAL A 211 -3.23 1.74 -16.27
CA VAL A 211 -1.89 1.82 -15.68
C VAL A 211 -0.82 1.34 -16.66
N THR A 212 -1.06 0.28 -17.43
CA THR A 212 -0.11 -0.20 -18.44
C THR A 212 0.24 0.88 -19.46
N THR A 213 -0.77 1.63 -19.90
CA THR A 213 -0.61 2.68 -20.92
C THR A 213 0.30 3.82 -20.47
N MET A 214 0.33 4.15 -19.17
CA MET A 214 1.19 5.22 -18.64
C MET A 214 2.62 4.76 -18.29
N LEU A 215 2.86 3.45 -18.18
CA LEU A 215 4.13 2.93 -17.68
C LEU A 215 5.24 3.00 -18.75
N PRO A 216 6.44 3.47 -18.40
CA PRO A 216 7.59 3.38 -19.32
C PRO A 216 8.00 1.92 -19.54
N SER A 217 8.56 1.61 -20.71
CA SER A 217 9.09 0.26 -21.01
C SER A 217 10.07 -0.22 -19.94
N GLY A 218 10.03 -1.52 -19.63
CA GLY A 218 10.79 -2.11 -18.55
C GLY A 218 10.16 -1.94 -17.16
N SER A 219 8.99 -1.30 -17.05
CA SER A 219 8.15 -1.29 -15.84
C SER A 219 7.59 -2.69 -15.52
N PHE A 220 6.97 -2.84 -14.35
CA PHE A 220 6.49 -4.12 -13.87
C PHE A 220 5.07 -4.03 -13.32
N LEU A 221 4.33 -5.14 -13.44
CA LEU A 221 3.07 -5.39 -12.75
C LEU A 221 3.22 -6.62 -11.85
N ALA A 222 3.06 -6.44 -10.54
CA ALA A 222 2.89 -7.52 -9.57
C ALA A 222 1.39 -7.66 -9.30
N LEU A 223 0.78 -8.74 -9.81
CA LEU A 223 -0.65 -8.99 -9.68
C LEU A 223 -0.92 -10.28 -8.91
N SER A 224 -1.89 -10.24 -8.00
CA SER A 224 -2.49 -11.44 -7.42
C SER A 224 -4.01 -11.39 -7.48
N HIS A 225 -4.65 -12.56 -7.52
CA HIS A 225 -6.09 -12.67 -7.62
C HIS A 225 -6.58 -13.98 -7.00
N ILE A 226 -7.69 -13.92 -6.26
CA ILE A 226 -8.39 -15.11 -5.76
C ILE A 226 -8.95 -15.93 -6.92
N THR A 227 -8.65 -17.23 -6.92
CA THR A 227 -9.08 -18.15 -7.96
C THR A 227 -9.89 -19.31 -7.40
N ARG A 228 -10.89 -19.75 -8.17
CA ARG A 228 -11.79 -20.85 -7.77
C ARG A 228 -11.29 -22.23 -8.20
N ASP A 229 -10.24 -22.29 -9.02
CA ASP A 229 -9.84 -23.53 -9.74
C ASP A 229 -9.40 -24.65 -8.79
N ALA A 230 -8.69 -24.32 -7.72
CA ALA A 230 -8.13 -25.31 -6.79
C ALA A 230 -9.12 -25.78 -5.72
N ASP A 231 -9.92 -24.84 -5.19
CA ASP A 231 -10.89 -25.11 -4.12
C ASP A 231 -12.03 -24.08 -4.16
N PRO A 232 -13.14 -24.37 -4.88
CA PRO A 232 -14.22 -23.41 -5.08
C PRO A 232 -15.01 -23.15 -3.79
N GLY A 233 -15.21 -24.16 -2.93
CA GLY A 233 -16.12 -24.07 -1.79
C GLY A 233 -15.78 -22.95 -0.79
N PRO A 234 -14.54 -22.80 -0.31
CA PRO A 234 -14.15 -21.68 0.53
C PRO A 234 -14.22 -20.33 -0.18
N VAL A 235 -13.97 -20.28 -1.48
CA VAL A 235 -14.03 -19.03 -2.27
C VAL A 235 -15.48 -18.58 -2.42
N ASP A 236 -16.39 -19.49 -2.74
CA ASP A 236 -17.82 -19.20 -2.85
C ASP A 236 -18.39 -18.72 -1.50
N ARG A 237 -18.00 -19.38 -0.39
CA ARG A 237 -18.37 -18.90 0.96
C ARG A 237 -17.82 -17.50 1.26
N ALA A 238 -16.60 -17.20 0.83
CA ALA A 238 -16.03 -15.86 1.00
C ALA A 238 -16.81 -14.82 0.19
N ALA A 239 -17.17 -15.14 -1.06
CA ALA A 239 -17.98 -14.30 -1.92
C ALA A 239 -19.38 -14.04 -1.32
N ASP A 240 -20.04 -15.07 -0.79
CA ASP A 240 -21.32 -14.95 -0.09
C ASP A 240 -21.23 -14.03 1.13
N ILE A 241 -20.14 -14.16 1.92
CA ILE A 241 -19.91 -13.30 3.08
C ILE A 241 -19.73 -11.85 2.62
N TYR A 242 -18.82 -11.56 1.69
CA TYR A 242 -18.61 -10.19 1.20
C TYR A 242 -19.90 -9.57 0.64
N THR A 243 -20.64 -10.31 -0.19
CA THR A 243 -21.91 -9.87 -0.76
C THR A 243 -22.95 -9.58 0.33
N GLY A 244 -23.01 -10.41 1.38
CA GLY A 244 -23.87 -10.20 2.55
C GLY A 244 -23.54 -8.93 3.36
N PHE A 245 -22.33 -8.38 3.20
CA PHE A 245 -21.91 -7.10 3.77
C PHE A 245 -21.89 -5.95 2.74
N GLY A 246 -22.48 -6.16 1.56
CA GLY A 246 -22.60 -5.13 0.52
C GLY A 246 -21.31 -4.85 -0.26
N ILE A 247 -20.34 -5.76 -0.20
CA ILE A 247 -19.07 -5.66 -0.94
C ILE A 247 -19.13 -6.63 -2.12
N GLU A 248 -19.03 -6.12 -3.34
CA GLU A 248 -18.91 -6.97 -4.53
C GLU A 248 -17.56 -7.71 -4.49
N PHE A 249 -17.62 -9.03 -4.66
CA PHE A 249 -16.44 -9.89 -4.68
C PHE A 249 -16.55 -10.88 -5.84
N ARG A 250 -15.64 -10.77 -6.80
CA ARG A 250 -15.59 -11.64 -7.97
C ARG A 250 -14.26 -12.36 -8.06
N SER A 251 -14.30 -13.66 -7.77
CA SER A 251 -13.21 -14.57 -8.11
C SER A 251 -13.16 -14.82 -9.62
N ARG A 252 -11.96 -15.15 -10.13
CA ARG A 252 -11.72 -15.43 -11.55
C ARG A 252 -11.04 -16.80 -11.69
N SER A 253 -11.16 -17.42 -12.87
CA SER A 253 -10.38 -18.59 -13.24
C SER A 253 -8.92 -18.20 -13.46
N ARG A 254 -8.02 -19.19 -13.43
CA ARG A 254 -6.61 -18.99 -13.77
C ARG A 254 -6.42 -18.34 -15.15
N ASP A 255 -7.23 -18.72 -16.14
CA ASP A 255 -7.11 -18.21 -17.51
C ASP A 255 -7.60 -16.76 -17.62
N GLU A 256 -8.67 -16.39 -16.92
CA GLU A 256 -9.11 -14.99 -16.80
C GLU A 256 -8.03 -14.13 -16.12
N VAL A 257 -7.35 -14.64 -15.10
CA VAL A 257 -6.22 -13.93 -14.46
C VAL A 257 -5.02 -13.83 -15.40
N ALA A 258 -4.72 -14.87 -16.17
CA ALA A 258 -3.66 -14.83 -17.17
C ALA A 258 -3.94 -13.80 -18.28
N ALA A 259 -5.20 -13.59 -18.64
CA ALA A 259 -5.60 -12.59 -19.62
C ALA A 259 -5.27 -11.16 -19.17
N LEU A 260 -5.42 -10.84 -17.87
CA LEU A 260 -5.01 -9.55 -17.30
C LEU A 260 -3.50 -9.30 -17.42
N LEU A 261 -2.70 -10.36 -17.61
CA LEU A 261 -1.24 -10.31 -17.69
C LEU A 261 -0.72 -10.47 -19.12
N ALA A 262 -1.59 -10.54 -20.14
CA ALA A 262 -1.21 -10.88 -21.51
C ALA A 262 -0.21 -9.90 -22.15
N GLY A 263 -0.18 -8.64 -21.69
CA GLY A 263 0.78 -7.61 -22.15
C GLY A 263 2.17 -7.69 -21.50
N TYR A 264 2.40 -8.64 -20.59
CA TYR A 264 3.61 -8.71 -19.77
C TYR A 264 4.40 -10.00 -19.98
N ASP A 265 5.73 -9.88 -19.98
CA ASP A 265 6.63 -11.03 -19.88
C ASP A 265 6.71 -11.50 -18.43
N LEU A 266 6.07 -12.64 -18.14
CA LEU A 266 6.02 -13.17 -16.78
C LEU A 266 7.39 -13.67 -16.32
N VAL A 267 7.80 -13.19 -15.14
CA VAL A 267 8.98 -13.68 -14.43
C VAL A 267 8.70 -15.11 -13.94
N GLU A 268 9.61 -16.04 -14.26
CA GLU A 268 9.56 -17.42 -13.79
C GLU A 268 9.34 -17.50 -12.26
N PRO A 269 8.44 -18.35 -11.76
CA PRO A 269 7.75 -19.46 -12.45
C PRO A 269 6.43 -19.08 -13.16
N GLY A 270 6.19 -17.79 -13.44
CA GLY A 270 4.96 -17.30 -14.05
C GLY A 270 3.78 -17.25 -13.07
N LEU A 271 2.57 -17.53 -13.56
CA LEU A 271 1.34 -17.47 -12.78
C LEU A 271 1.11 -18.74 -11.96
N VAL A 272 1.42 -18.67 -10.67
CA VAL A 272 1.39 -19.80 -9.72
C VAL A 272 0.73 -19.41 -8.40
N ALA A 273 0.55 -20.36 -7.47
CA ALA A 273 0.12 -20.04 -6.11
C ALA A 273 1.14 -19.11 -5.40
N PRO A 274 0.69 -18.13 -4.59
CA PRO A 274 1.57 -17.12 -4.00
C PRO A 274 2.81 -17.67 -3.28
N HIS A 275 2.70 -18.79 -2.57
CA HIS A 275 3.81 -19.41 -1.82
C HIS A 275 4.82 -20.15 -2.70
N ARG A 276 4.50 -20.42 -3.97
CA ARG A 276 5.38 -21.06 -4.96
C ARG A 276 6.19 -20.06 -5.77
N TRP A 277 5.74 -18.82 -5.88
CA TRP A 277 6.45 -17.79 -6.63
C TRP A 277 7.71 -17.32 -5.87
N TRP A 278 8.87 -17.57 -6.47
CA TRP A 278 10.19 -17.14 -6.00
C TRP A 278 10.42 -17.43 -4.49
N SER A 279 10.25 -18.70 -4.09
CA SER A 279 10.30 -19.12 -2.68
C SER A 279 11.69 -19.57 -2.23
N PRO A 280 12.49 -18.72 -1.57
CA PRO A 280 13.47 -19.22 -0.62
C PRO A 280 12.70 -19.59 0.65
N HIS A 281 12.25 -20.85 0.75
CA HIS A 281 11.36 -21.40 1.79
C HIS A 281 11.60 -20.86 3.21
N ASP A 282 12.85 -20.56 3.56
CA ASP A 282 13.29 -20.09 4.87
C ASP A 282 12.84 -18.67 5.27
N VAL A 283 12.73 -17.73 4.32
CA VAL A 283 12.46 -16.31 4.65
C VAL A 283 10.99 -16.08 4.98
N ASP A 284 10.08 -16.65 4.20
CA ASP A 284 8.64 -16.49 4.41
C ASP A 284 8.16 -17.23 5.64
N GLN A 285 8.70 -18.42 5.91
CA GLN A 285 8.34 -19.16 7.12
C GLN A 285 8.72 -18.38 8.38
N ARG A 286 9.89 -17.73 8.40
CA ARG A 286 10.29 -16.85 9.51
C ARG A 286 9.35 -15.65 9.63
N ARG A 287 9.02 -14.98 8.52
CA ARG A 287 8.09 -13.84 8.53
C ARG A 287 6.69 -14.22 9.00
N ALA A 288 6.13 -15.30 8.45
CA ALA A 288 4.84 -15.85 8.88
C ALA A 288 4.83 -16.08 10.39
N ARG A 289 5.84 -16.77 10.94
CA ARG A 289 5.96 -17.00 12.39
C ARG A 289 6.06 -15.71 13.19
N ASN A 290 6.82 -14.72 12.73
CA ASN A 290 6.93 -13.42 13.41
C ASN A 290 5.60 -12.65 13.44
N LEU A 291 4.75 -12.86 12.44
CA LEU A 291 3.39 -12.30 12.35
C LEU A 291 2.34 -13.19 13.06
N GLY A 292 2.76 -14.30 13.68
CA GLY A 292 1.84 -15.26 14.31
C GLY A 292 1.01 -16.07 13.31
N TRP A 293 1.43 -16.15 12.05
CA TRP A 293 0.75 -16.88 11.00
C TRP A 293 1.37 -18.27 10.78
N GLU A 294 0.51 -19.26 10.51
CA GLU A 294 0.95 -20.56 10.01
C GLU A 294 1.32 -20.43 8.53
N PRO A 295 2.53 -20.87 8.11
CA PRO A 295 2.87 -20.92 6.70
C PRO A 295 1.95 -21.93 5.98
N PRO A 296 1.59 -21.65 4.70
CA PRO A 296 0.71 -22.55 3.95
C PRO A 296 1.35 -23.94 3.84
N GLN A 297 0.58 -24.95 4.25
CA GLN A 297 0.98 -26.37 4.18
C GLN A 297 0.50 -27.06 2.91
N ALA A 298 -0.53 -26.50 2.25
CA ALA A 298 -1.10 -27.06 1.04
C ALA A 298 -0.19 -26.83 -0.18
N ASP A 299 -0.19 -27.78 -1.10
CA ASP A 299 0.60 -27.68 -2.32
C ASP A 299 0.10 -26.57 -3.26
N ASP A 300 -1.20 -26.29 -3.21
CA ASP A 300 -1.90 -25.26 -3.97
C ASP A 300 -2.82 -24.43 -3.06
N LEU A 301 -3.17 -23.22 -3.51
CA LEU A 301 -4.03 -22.26 -2.81
C LEU A 301 -5.09 -21.69 -3.77
N CYS A 302 -6.19 -21.17 -3.24
CA CYS A 302 -7.23 -20.47 -4.00
C CYS A 302 -6.81 -19.04 -4.42
N CYS A 303 -5.55 -18.85 -4.81
CA CYS A 303 -5.01 -17.58 -5.28
C CYS A 303 -3.93 -17.85 -6.32
N ARG A 304 -3.80 -16.94 -7.29
CA ARG A 304 -2.70 -16.92 -8.24
C ARG A 304 -2.00 -15.58 -8.17
N ALA A 305 -0.68 -15.61 -8.30
CA ALA A 305 0.14 -14.41 -8.29
C ALA A 305 1.29 -14.52 -9.28
N ALA A 306 1.66 -13.37 -9.87
CA ALA A 306 2.75 -13.27 -10.84
C ALA A 306 3.37 -11.87 -10.80
N VAL A 307 4.62 -11.78 -11.24
CA VAL A 307 5.27 -10.51 -11.60
C VAL A 307 5.52 -10.56 -13.10
N GLY A 308 5.04 -9.54 -13.82
CA GLY A 308 5.21 -9.38 -15.24
C GLY A 308 6.05 -8.14 -15.55
N ARG A 309 6.94 -8.23 -16.54
CA ARG A 309 7.70 -7.10 -17.07
C ARG A 309 7.02 -6.56 -18.33
N LEU A 310 6.80 -5.25 -18.37
CA LEU A 310 6.28 -4.56 -19.55
C LEU A 310 7.40 -4.42 -20.58
N ARG A 311 7.11 -4.76 -21.84
CA ARG A 311 8.06 -4.66 -22.96
C ARG A 311 8.36 -3.23 -23.37
#